data_AF-A0A5C6Z2Z8-F1
#
_entry.id   AF-A0A5C6Z2Z8-F1
#
_cell.length_a   1.000
_cell.length_b   1.000
_cell.length_c   1.000
_cell.angle_alpha   90.00
_cell.angle_beta   90.00
_cell.angle_gamma   90.00
#
_symmetry.space_group_name_H-M   'P 1'
#
loop_
_entity.id
_entity.type
_entity.pdbx_description
1 polymer ?
#
loop_
_entity_poly.entity_id
_entity_poly.type
_entity_poly.pdbx_seq_one_letter_code
_entity_poly.pdbx_strand_id
1 'polypeptide(L)'
;MNSDKKFQVYIFGHSCGLSDRKLLNTIFENSNCRSIKIFYHKNGNGDNYTELTQNISRHFNKKALMREKIVDKTLSVELPQNIRFTEKKN
;
A
#
# COMPACT_ATOMS: atom_id res chain seq x y z
N MET A 1 9.12 27.21 -14.59
CA MET A 1 8.02 26.85 -13.68
C MET A 1 7.93 25.34 -13.63
N ASN A 2 8.63 24.69 -12.70
CA ASN A 2 8.56 23.23 -12.54
C ASN A 2 7.28 22.90 -11.78
N SER A 3 6.20 22.66 -12.50
CA SER A 3 4.98 22.11 -11.92
C SER A 3 5.29 20.74 -11.33
N ASP A 4 5.47 20.68 -10.01
CA ASP A 4 4.83 19.71 -9.13
C ASP A 4 4.41 18.41 -9.83
N LYS A 5 5.38 17.52 -10.06
CA LYS A 5 5.09 16.21 -10.65
C LYS A 5 4.21 15.42 -9.67
N LYS A 6 2.93 15.31 -10.01
CA LYS A 6 1.96 14.46 -9.31
C LYS A 6 2.44 13.01 -9.38
N PHE A 7 2.22 12.26 -8.31
CA PHE A 7 2.62 10.86 -8.23
C PHE A 7 1.53 9.99 -7.60
N GLN A 8 1.58 8.71 -7.92
CA GLN A 8 0.79 7.65 -7.30
C GLN A 8 1.74 6.72 -6.54
N VAL A 9 1.32 6.28 -5.37
CA VAL A 9 2.09 5.35 -4.55
C VAL A 9 1.55 3.94 -4.76
N TYR A 10 2.46 2.99 -4.98
CA TYR A 10 2.16 1.57 -5.00
C TYR A 10 2.78 0.90 -3.79
N ILE A 11 1.97 0.16 -3.04
CA ILE A 11 2.41 -0.56 -1.85
C ILE A 11 2.36 -2.05 -2.11
N PHE A 12 3.50 -2.71 -1.94
CA PHE A 12 3.70 -4.13 -2.10
C PHE A 12 4.22 -4.74 -0.79
N GLY A 13 3.53 -5.76 -0.27
CA GLY A 13 3.98 -6.53 0.89
C GLY A 13 3.52 -6.03 2.27
N HIS A 14 3.68 -6.89 3.28
CA HIS A 14 3.14 -6.70 4.65
C HIS A 14 3.90 -5.69 5.52
N SER A 15 5.19 -5.45 5.25
CA SER A 15 6.08 -4.77 6.21
C SER A 15 5.83 -3.27 6.36
N CYS A 16 5.05 -2.65 5.46
CA CYS A 16 4.80 -1.20 5.46
C CYS A 16 4.09 -0.67 6.73
N GLY A 17 3.54 -1.54 7.58
CA GLY A 17 2.97 -1.15 8.88
C GLY A 17 4.00 -0.74 9.95
N LEU A 18 5.25 -1.19 9.84
CA LEU A 18 6.35 -0.91 10.79
C LEU A 18 7.44 0.00 10.22
N SER A 19 7.29 0.42 8.96
CA SER A 19 8.25 1.30 8.28
C SER A 19 8.26 2.73 8.85
N ASP A 20 9.28 3.52 8.49
CA ASP A 20 9.47 4.90 8.95
C ASP A 20 8.19 5.74 8.80
N ARG A 21 7.57 6.00 9.96
CA ARG A 21 6.30 6.73 10.07
C ARG A 21 6.39 8.14 9.49
N LYS A 22 7.53 8.82 9.65
CA LYS A 22 7.70 10.22 9.26
C LYS A 22 7.82 10.33 7.75
N LEU A 23 8.60 9.44 7.14
CA LEU A 23 8.74 9.35 5.69
C LEU A 23 7.41 9.02 5.02
N LEU A 24 6.74 7.96 5.46
CA LEU A 24 5.48 7.52 4.87
C LEU A 24 4.38 8.56 5.05
N ASN A 25 4.28 9.19 6.21
CA ASN A 25 3.35 10.30 6.42
C ASN A 25 3.61 11.46 5.45
N THR A 26 4.88 11.86 5.29
CA THR A 26 5.27 12.94 4.38
C THR A 26 4.89 12.63 2.94
N ILE A 27 5.08 11.38 2.49
CA ILE A 27 4.71 10.94 1.14
C ILE A 27 3.19 10.88 0.98
N PHE A 28 2.47 10.26 1.92
CA PHE A 28 1.03 10.02 1.82
C PHE A 28 0.22 11.32 1.93
N GLU A 29 0.62 12.26 2.78
CA GLU A 29 -0.09 13.53 2.94
C GLU A 29 0.40 14.62 1.98
N ASN A 30 1.45 14.37 1.19
CA ASN A 30 1.91 15.30 0.16
C ASN A 30 0.77 15.70 -0.80
N SER A 31 0.64 17.00 -1.10
CA SER A 31 -0.36 17.53 -2.04
C SER A 31 -0.23 16.97 -3.47
N ASN A 32 0.96 16.50 -3.83
CA ASN A 32 1.25 15.88 -5.12
C ASN A 32 0.97 14.36 -5.14
N CYS A 33 0.76 13.73 -3.98
CA CYS A 33 0.31 12.34 -3.90
C CYS A 33 -1.18 12.26 -4.23
N ARG A 34 -1.52 11.63 -5.35
CA ARG A 34 -2.89 11.55 -5.87
C ARG A 34 -3.65 10.34 -5.40
N SER A 35 -2.96 9.24 -5.19
CA SER A 35 -3.58 8.00 -4.74
C SER A 35 -2.53 7.01 -4.25
N ILE A 36 -2.99 6.07 -3.44
CA ILE A 36 -2.23 4.99 -2.87
C ILE A 36 -2.97 3.71 -3.21
N LYS A 37 -2.35 2.88 -4.05
CA LYS A 37 -2.88 1.59 -4.48
C LYS A 37 -2.13 0.48 -3.76
N ILE A 38 -2.89 -0.40 -3.12
CA ILE A 38 -2.39 -1.46 -2.25
C ILE A 38 -2.53 -2.78 -2.99
N PHE A 39 -1.42 -3.48 -3.19
CA PHE A 39 -1.46 -4.81 -3.74
C PHE A 39 -1.44 -5.84 -2.61
N TYR A 40 -2.38 -6.77 -2.65
CA TYR A 40 -2.68 -7.69 -1.56
C TYR A 40 -2.27 -9.12 -1.91
N HIS A 41 -2.17 -9.98 -0.90
CA HIS A 41 -1.96 -11.41 -1.05
C HIS A 41 -3.25 -12.14 -0.70
N LYS A 42 -3.60 -13.15 -1.50
CA LYS A 42 -4.64 -14.12 -1.15
C LYS A 42 -4.04 -15.22 -0.28
N ASN A 43 -4.73 -15.51 0.82
CA ASN A 43 -4.38 -16.57 1.76
C ASN A 43 -5.58 -17.52 1.86
N GLY A 44 -5.56 -18.61 1.08
CA GLY A 44 -6.68 -19.55 1.00
C GLY A 44 -7.97 -18.86 0.52
N ASN A 45 -8.99 -18.83 1.38
CA ASN A 45 -10.30 -18.23 1.07
C ASN A 45 -10.37 -16.71 1.35
N GLY A 46 -9.30 -16.09 1.87
CA GLY A 46 -9.27 -14.68 2.23
C GLY A 46 -8.11 -13.91 1.62
N ASP A 47 -7.93 -12.67 2.05
CA ASP A 47 -6.80 -11.83 1.68
C ASP A 47 -6.43 -10.86 2.80
N ASN A 48 -5.25 -10.26 2.66
CA ASN A 48 -4.70 -9.32 3.63
C ASN A 48 -5.01 -7.84 3.32
N TYR A 49 -5.87 -7.53 2.36
CA TYR A 49 -6.09 -6.14 1.91
C TYR A 49 -6.53 -5.22 3.06
N THR A 50 -7.46 -5.69 3.87
CA THR A 50 -8.00 -4.95 5.02
C THR A 50 -6.90 -4.67 6.05
N GLU A 51 -6.05 -5.67 6.34
CA GLU A 51 -4.94 -5.54 7.28
C GLU A 51 -3.92 -4.51 6.78
N LEU A 52 -3.52 -4.60 5.50
CA LEU A 52 -2.60 -3.65 4.87
C LEU A 52 -3.17 -2.22 4.94
N THR A 53 -4.45 -2.06 4.60
CA THR A 53 -5.14 -0.76 4.65
C THR A 53 -5.15 -0.19 6.07
N GLN A 54 -5.43 -1.01 7.08
CA GLN A 54 -5.38 -0.60 8.48
C GLN A 54 -3.96 -0.20 8.91
N ASN A 55 -2.94 -0.96 8.50
CA ASN A 55 -1.54 -0.66 8.77
C ASN A 55 -1.13 0.70 8.19
N ILE A 56 -1.47 0.94 6.92
CA ILE A 56 -1.20 2.19 6.21
C ILE A 56 -1.96 3.37 6.85
N SER A 57 -3.19 3.13 7.33
CA SER A 57 -4.02 4.16 7.97
C SER A 57 -3.37 4.82 9.19
N ARG A 58 -2.40 4.14 9.83
CA ARG A 58 -1.67 4.64 11.01
C ARG A 58 -0.66 5.73 10.65
N HIS A 59 -0.27 5.81 9.37
CA HIS A 59 0.66 6.80 8.84
C HIS A 59 -0.02 8.09 8.35
N PHE A 60 -1.35 8.19 8.47
CA PHE A 60 -2.09 9.43 8.24
C PHE A 60 -2.41 10.14 9.54
N ASN A 61 -2.15 11.44 9.58
CA ASN A 61 -2.64 12.34 10.63
C ASN A 61 -4.09 12.74 10.35
N LYS A 62 -4.44 12.95 9.08
CA LYS A 62 -5.79 13.34 8.65
C LYS A 62 -6.53 12.16 8.01
N LYS A 63 -7.53 11.62 8.71
CA LYS A 63 -8.36 10.50 8.21
C LYS A 63 -9.16 10.83 6.94
N ALA A 64 -9.45 12.10 6.68
CA ALA A 64 -10.08 12.53 5.43
C ALA A 64 -9.16 12.26 4.23
N LEU A 65 -7.87 12.63 4.32
CA LEU A 65 -6.89 12.41 3.25
C LEU A 65 -6.67 10.91 2.98
N MET A 66 -6.73 10.09 4.02
CA MET A 66 -6.68 8.63 3.86
C MET A 66 -7.81 8.14 2.95
N ARG A 67 -9.06 8.53 3.23
CA ARG A 67 -10.23 8.09 2.45
C ARG A 67 -10.23 8.61 1.02
N GLU A 68 -9.65 9.79 0.80
CA GLU A 68 -9.52 10.38 -0.54
C GLU A 68 -8.44 9.68 -1.38
N LYS A 69 -7.32 9.29 -0.75
CA LYS A 69 -6.14 8.81 -1.46
C LYS A 69 -6.08 7.29 -1.57
N ILE A 70 -6.58 6.54 -0.61
CA ILE A 70 -6.56 5.07 -0.69
C ILE A 70 -7.57 4.63 -1.74
N VAL A 71 -7.05 3.91 -2.74
CA VAL A 71 -7.85 3.35 -3.83
C VAL A 71 -8.71 2.21 -3.30
N ASP A 72 -9.89 2.00 -3.89
CA ASP A 72 -10.75 0.87 -3.54
C ASP A 72 -10.09 -0.48 -3.92
N LYS A 73 -10.42 -1.53 -3.16
CA LYS A 73 -9.90 -2.88 -3.39
C LYS A 73 -10.22 -3.40 -4.80
N THR A 74 -11.40 -3.08 -5.33
CA THR A 74 -11.84 -3.51 -6.67
C THR A 74 -10.94 -3.03 -7.80
N LEU A 75 -10.20 -1.94 -7.59
CA LEU A 75 -9.23 -1.39 -8.53
C LEU A 75 -7.80 -1.90 -8.28
N SER A 76 -7.62 -2.74 -7.27
CA SER A 76 -6.35 -3.36 -6.88
C SER A 76 -6.28 -4.81 -7.34
N VAL A 77 -5.06 -5.33 -7.48
CA VAL A 77 -4.82 -6.70 -7.93
C VAL A 77 -3.97 -7.44 -6.92
N GLU A 78 -4.13 -8.75 -6.91
CA GLU A 78 -3.33 -9.63 -6.07
C GLU A 78 -1.87 -9.68 -6.55
N LEU A 79 -0.94 -9.78 -5.62
CA LEU A 79 0.46 -10.06 -5.92
C LEU A 79 0.64 -11.57 -6.10
N PRO A 80 1.18 -12.02 -7.24
CA PRO A 80 1.49 -13.42 -7.44
C PRO A 80 2.48 -13.90 -6.36
N GLN A 81 2.18 -15.05 -5.76
CA GLN A 81 3.07 -15.77 -4.83
C GLN A 81 3.69 -16.97 -5.52
N ASN A 82 4.20 -16.74 -6.74
CA ASN A 82 4.93 -17.78 -7.43
C ASN A 82 6.26 -18.03 -6.70
N ILE A 83 6.45 -19.27 -6.28
CA ILE A 83 7.71 -19.70 -5.68
C ILE A 83 8.79 -19.61 -6.76
N ARG A 84 9.73 -18.68 -6.58
CA ARG A 84 10.86 -18.49 -7.52
C ARG A 84 11.91 -19.59 -7.40
N PHE A 85 12.03 -20.19 -6.22
CA PHE A 85 13.00 -21.24 -5.93
C PHE A 85 12.27 -22.49 -5.44
N THR A 86 12.37 -23.58 -6.18
CA THR A 86 11.83 -24.89 -5.78
C THR A 86 12.28 -25.25 -4.37
N GLU A 87 11.35 -25.73 -3.55
CA GLU A 87 11.68 -26.24 -2.22
C GLU A 87 12.79 -27.31 -2.35
N LYS A 88 13.79 -27.23 -1.48
CA LYS A 88 14.73 -28.34 -1.31
C LYS A 88 13.92 -29.52 -0.81
N LYS A 89 13.72 -30.52 -1.69
CA LYS A 89 13.30 -31.85 -1.24
C LYS A 89 14.40 -32.36 -0.33
N ASN A 90 14.08 -32.53 0.95
CA ASN A 90 14.90 -33.29 1.90
C ASN A 90 14.88 -34.76 1.52
#